data_AF-N1WMQ9-F1
#
_entry.id   AF-N1WMQ9-F1
#
_cell.length_a   1.000
_cell.length_b   1.000
_cell.length_c   1.000
_cell.angle_alpha   90.00
_cell.angle_beta   90.00
_cell.angle_gamma   90.00
#
_symmetry.space_group_name_H-M   'P 1'
#
loop_
_entity.id
_entity.type
_entity.pdbx_description
1 polymer ?
#
loop_
_entity_poly.entity_id
_entity_poly.type
_entity_poly.pdbx_seq_one_letter_code
_entity_poly.pdbx_strand_id
1 'polypeptide(L)'
;MDQTKNIEPKTGGSKRTNHGLLLIIGILILCGLDVFFFRTLIWKVPNESPWSSNHFYNFLYEYFALKEKQKLHPRILIVGSSIAHYSFDRESFRKEIFDRTGKNVDVEFLSYAGMTPLDAWLCRKKIAELQPDFVVFPINFIDWRLHRAYSLNPSYKNETIAPETLLLDALDFFEAPQSRFIFPLETALEFFSELGFARTSEYLSAYLFGFYRYKDVFWKNLRSLYDHRYGRNTSYHGYNGVQIPERVTSLGWTGKKFSFLLTEKMKKDGFLVQIVPEILSSGPLKITFQKKNTIQTFSFSEPGWKKILLEEPFLSKNPESPITAELSGTWIPYYAEGENKDWNYDRLGVRLQQTFGTDVPRNGMQYTREERFEDLRFLGMSDLEYSKYFNFRLLDDYPQRPGIGYLIALKNAKLRIREEKFVPVLHFQYLEKFAGFLKEKKIPLWIVNNPENPISLDWYGNSNWYHDHLLFLESFSGNGVTFSDLKNSLSMQDFSDYHHFTFPGMMKMSSIYAREFVKISERQRRNPLKP
;
A
#
# COMPACT_ATOMS: atom_id res chain seq x y z
N MET A 1 -75.50 61.77 -14.59
CA MET A 1 -74.43 61.06 -15.31
C MET A 1 -73.13 61.79 -15.05
N ASP A 2 -72.05 61.03 -14.89
CA ASP A 2 -70.66 61.45 -14.62
C ASP A 2 -70.31 62.04 -13.25
N GLN A 3 -69.73 61.18 -12.41
CA GLN A 3 -68.51 61.50 -11.66
C GLN A 3 -67.58 60.29 -11.65
N THR A 4 -66.52 60.41 -12.45
CA THR A 4 -65.29 59.62 -12.41
C THR A 4 -64.61 59.79 -11.05
N LYS A 5 -64.52 58.71 -10.27
CA LYS A 5 -63.55 58.60 -9.16
C LYS A 5 -62.41 57.69 -9.59
N ASN A 6 -61.25 58.31 -9.77
CA ASN A 6 -59.94 57.67 -9.84
C ASN A 6 -59.75 56.73 -8.65
N ILE A 7 -59.51 55.46 -8.93
CA ILE A 7 -58.88 54.53 -8.01
C ILE A 7 -57.51 54.24 -8.60
N GLU A 8 -56.47 54.84 -8.01
CA GLU A 8 -55.09 54.48 -8.28
C GLU A 8 -54.86 53.01 -7.91
N PRO A 9 -54.31 52.18 -8.81
CA PRO A 9 -53.79 50.89 -8.41
C PRO A 9 -52.49 51.14 -7.63
N LYS A 10 -52.53 50.86 -6.33
CA LYS A 10 -51.35 50.72 -5.48
C LYS A 10 -50.31 49.85 -6.20
N THR A 11 -49.18 50.46 -6.53
CA THR A 11 -47.96 49.78 -6.94
C THR A 11 -47.47 48.90 -5.79
N GLY A 12 -48.01 47.69 -5.70
CA GLY A 12 -47.43 46.60 -4.94
C GLY A 12 -46.16 46.17 -5.66
N GLY A 13 -45.04 46.82 -5.35
CA GLY A 13 -43.71 46.37 -5.74
C GLY A 13 -43.43 45.00 -5.13
N SER A 14 -43.93 43.95 -5.78
CA SER A 14 -43.44 42.60 -5.54
C SER A 14 -41.98 42.60 -5.95
N LYS A 15 -41.08 42.68 -4.96
CA LYS A 15 -39.69 42.29 -5.13
C LYS A 15 -39.74 40.85 -5.64
N ARG A 16 -39.67 40.67 -6.97
CA ARG A 16 -39.45 39.37 -7.59
C ARG A 16 -38.11 38.88 -7.03
N THR A 17 -38.17 38.09 -5.97
CA THR A 17 -37.05 37.30 -5.50
C THR A 17 -36.62 36.47 -6.69
N ASN A 18 -35.41 36.74 -7.17
CA ASN A 18 -34.90 36.18 -8.40
C ASN A 18 -34.48 34.73 -8.10
N HIS A 19 -35.46 33.83 -7.95
CA HIS A 19 -35.28 32.46 -7.49
C HIS A 19 -34.27 31.68 -8.35
N GLY A 20 -34.17 31.99 -9.65
CA GLY A 20 -33.15 31.44 -10.54
C GLY A 20 -31.73 31.89 -10.18
N LEU A 21 -31.54 33.16 -9.81
CA LEU A 21 -30.24 33.67 -9.35
C LEU A 21 -29.83 33.01 -8.02
N LEU A 22 -30.78 32.85 -7.09
CA LEU A 22 -30.53 32.14 -5.82
C LEU A 22 -30.15 30.68 -6.04
N LEU A 23 -30.80 29.99 -6.99
CA LEU A 23 -30.46 28.61 -7.35
C LEU A 23 -29.05 28.51 -7.95
N ILE A 24 -28.69 29.39 -8.89
CA ILE A 24 -27.35 29.42 -9.50
C ILE A 24 -26.28 29.68 -8.44
N ILE A 25 -26.50 30.67 -7.56
CA ILE A 25 -25.59 30.95 -6.45
C ILE A 25 -25.47 29.73 -5.53
N GLY A 26 -26.58 29.07 -5.20
CA GLY A 26 -26.57 27.85 -4.40
C GLY A 26 -25.72 26.73 -5.02
N ILE A 27 -25.88 26.49 -6.32
CA ILE A 27 -25.08 25.50 -7.06
C ILE A 27 -23.60 25.88 -7.06
N LEU A 28 -23.27 27.14 -7.32
CA LEU A 28 -21.88 27.62 -7.31
C LEU A 28 -21.24 27.47 -5.91
N ILE A 29 -21.98 27.75 -4.84
CA ILE A 29 -21.52 27.53 -3.47
C ILE A 29 -21.26 26.04 -3.25
N LEU A 30 -22.16 25.15 -3.65
CA LEU A 30 -21.96 23.70 -3.50
C LEU A 30 -20.72 23.21 -4.28
N CYS A 31 -20.51 23.69 -5.52
CA CYS A 31 -19.29 23.38 -6.28
C CYS A 31 -18.03 23.95 -5.61
N GLY A 32 -18.10 25.16 -5.05
CA GLY A 32 -17.01 25.76 -4.29
C GLY A 32 -16.65 24.95 -3.04
N LEU A 33 -17.66 24.50 -2.29
CA LEU A 33 -17.47 23.64 -1.11
C LEU A 33 -16.91 22.27 -1.50
N ASP A 34 -17.38 21.68 -2.60
CA ASP A 34 -16.87 20.42 -3.13
C ASP A 34 -15.36 20.49 -3.42
N VAL A 35 -14.94 21.52 -4.15
CA VAL A 35 -13.53 21.76 -4.48
C VAL A 35 -12.71 22.05 -3.21
N PHE A 36 -13.24 22.90 -2.32
CA PHE A 36 -12.53 23.27 -1.11
C PHE A 36 -12.30 22.05 -0.19
N PHE A 37 -13.33 21.28 0.14
CA PHE A 37 -13.20 20.15 1.06
C PHE A 37 -12.49 18.95 0.43
N PHE A 38 -12.93 18.52 -0.76
CA PHE A 38 -12.52 17.23 -1.33
C PHE A 38 -11.33 17.32 -2.30
N ARG A 39 -10.94 18.52 -2.74
CA ARG A 39 -9.76 18.68 -3.63
C ARG A 39 -8.63 19.49 -3.01
N THR A 40 -8.88 20.19 -1.90
CA THR A 40 -7.88 21.03 -1.26
C THR A 40 -7.63 20.61 0.19
N LEU A 41 -8.65 20.71 1.05
CA LEU A 41 -8.50 20.53 2.48
C LEU A 41 -8.05 19.12 2.86
N ILE A 42 -8.66 18.10 2.24
CA ILE A 42 -8.35 16.69 2.54
C ILE A 42 -6.86 16.34 2.39
N TRP A 43 -6.13 17.01 1.48
CA TRP A 43 -4.70 16.75 1.24
C TRP A 43 -3.77 17.56 2.15
N LYS A 44 -4.31 18.53 2.90
CA LYS A 44 -3.58 19.28 3.93
C LYS A 44 -3.67 18.62 5.31
N VAL A 45 -4.52 17.60 5.44
CA VAL A 45 -4.66 16.81 6.66
C VAL A 45 -3.46 15.85 6.79
N PRO A 46 -2.88 15.68 8.00
CA PRO A 46 -1.76 14.75 8.19
C PRO A 46 -2.12 13.31 7.77
N ASN A 47 -1.20 12.63 7.08
CA ASN A 47 -1.36 11.22 6.80
C ASN A 47 -0.78 10.35 7.93
N GLU A 48 -1.62 10.00 8.89
CA GLU A 48 -1.30 9.10 10.00
C GLU A 48 -1.58 7.61 9.67
N SER A 49 -1.96 7.30 8.42
CA SER A 49 -2.27 5.95 7.95
C SER A 49 -1.00 5.22 7.46
N PRO A 50 -0.69 4.01 7.96
CA PRO A 50 0.38 3.19 7.38
C PRO A 50 0.00 2.68 5.98
N TRP A 51 0.99 2.18 5.22
CA TRP A 51 0.83 1.66 3.85
C TRP A 51 -0.37 0.73 3.65
N SER A 52 -0.53 -0.23 4.56
CA SER A 52 -1.54 -1.28 4.51
C SER A 52 -2.97 -0.77 4.77
N SER A 53 -3.13 0.52 5.03
CA SER A 53 -4.41 1.17 5.23
C SER A 53 -4.65 2.25 4.18
N ASN A 54 -5.90 2.39 3.71
CA ASN A 54 -6.31 3.47 2.81
C ASN A 54 -5.41 3.65 1.56
N HIS A 55 -5.10 2.58 0.82
CA HIS A 55 -4.13 2.58 -0.30
C HIS A 55 -4.27 3.77 -1.30
N PHE A 56 -5.49 4.10 -1.71
CA PHE A 56 -5.72 5.20 -2.67
C PHE A 56 -5.53 6.59 -2.05
N TYR A 57 -5.80 6.75 -0.76
CA TYR A 57 -5.46 7.97 -0.03
C TYR A 57 -3.95 8.14 0.04
N ASN A 58 -3.23 7.08 0.45
CA ASN A 58 -1.77 7.09 0.53
C ASN A 58 -1.12 7.45 -0.81
N PHE A 59 -1.61 6.87 -1.91
CA PHE A 59 -1.15 7.20 -3.26
C PHE A 59 -1.36 8.68 -3.60
N LEU A 60 -2.57 9.19 -3.44
CA LEU A 60 -2.90 10.57 -3.81
C LEU A 60 -2.20 11.58 -2.90
N TYR A 61 -2.11 11.28 -1.60
CA TYR A 61 -1.39 12.08 -0.63
C TYR A 61 0.09 12.22 -1.03
N GLU A 62 0.75 11.11 -1.38
CA GLU A 62 2.13 11.13 -1.87
C GLU A 62 2.26 11.90 -3.17
N TYR A 63 1.36 11.69 -4.12
CA TYR A 63 1.35 12.44 -5.37
C TYR A 63 1.31 13.95 -5.14
N PHE A 64 0.39 14.43 -4.30
CA PHE A 64 0.28 15.85 -3.99
C PHE A 64 1.48 16.37 -3.20
N ALA A 65 2.01 15.58 -2.25
CA ALA A 65 3.22 15.93 -1.51
C ALA A 65 4.44 16.05 -2.44
N LEU A 66 4.63 15.13 -3.38
CA LEU A 66 5.73 15.14 -4.35
C LEU A 66 5.62 16.27 -5.37
N LYS A 67 4.39 16.70 -5.69
CA LYS A 67 4.13 17.87 -6.54
C LYS A 67 4.55 19.17 -5.87
N GLU A 68 4.38 19.27 -4.55
CA GLU A 68 4.80 20.42 -3.75
C GLU A 68 6.29 20.34 -3.36
N LYS A 69 6.89 19.14 -3.33
CA LYS A 69 8.29 18.90 -2.97
C LYS A 69 9.25 19.46 -4.01
N GLN A 70 10.04 20.46 -3.61
CA GLN A 70 11.16 20.97 -4.40
C GLN A 70 12.14 19.84 -4.75
N LYS A 71 12.49 19.73 -6.02
CA LYS A 71 13.48 18.78 -6.53
C LYS A 71 14.87 19.38 -6.33
N LEU A 72 15.68 18.79 -5.46
CA LEU A 72 17.04 19.24 -5.15
C LEU A 72 18.11 18.37 -5.84
N HIS A 73 17.79 17.10 -6.07
CA HIS A 73 18.68 16.14 -6.68
C HIS A 73 17.98 15.41 -7.85
N PRO A 74 18.73 14.66 -8.68
CA PRO A 74 18.12 13.79 -9.67
C PRO A 74 17.11 12.85 -9.00
N ARG A 75 15.89 12.79 -9.54
CA ARG A 75 14.76 12.08 -8.95
C ARG A 75 14.52 10.75 -9.64
N ILE A 76 14.63 9.67 -8.88
CA ILE A 76 14.27 8.31 -9.27
C ILE A 76 12.86 8.03 -8.73
N LEU A 77 11.92 7.78 -9.63
CA LEU A 77 10.54 7.47 -9.27
C LEU A 77 10.30 5.97 -9.42
N ILE A 78 10.01 5.30 -8.31
CA ILE A 78 9.63 3.89 -8.26
C ILE A 78 8.12 3.81 -8.43
N VAL A 79 7.68 3.22 -9.53
CA VAL A 79 6.27 3.10 -9.92
C VAL A 79 5.91 1.62 -10.00
N GLY A 80 4.75 1.22 -9.49
CA GLY A 80 4.30 -0.16 -9.59
C GLY A 80 3.33 -0.55 -8.48
N SER A 81 3.08 -1.85 -8.34
CA SER A 81 2.13 -2.39 -7.37
C SER A 81 2.74 -2.52 -5.96
N SER A 82 2.19 -3.41 -5.14
CA SER A 82 2.84 -3.83 -3.90
C SER A 82 4.22 -4.43 -4.16
N ILE A 83 4.51 -4.96 -5.35
CA ILE A 83 5.86 -5.39 -5.74
C ILE A 83 6.87 -4.27 -5.52
N ALA A 84 6.56 -3.05 -5.96
CA ALA A 84 7.43 -1.89 -5.78
C ALA A 84 7.71 -1.60 -4.29
N HIS A 85 6.65 -1.52 -3.47
CA HIS A 85 6.79 -1.21 -2.05
C HIS A 85 7.51 -2.30 -1.24
N TYR A 86 7.29 -3.57 -1.55
CA TYR A 86 7.93 -4.67 -0.83
C TYR A 86 9.35 -4.94 -1.33
N SER A 87 9.71 -4.49 -2.54
CA SER A 87 11.03 -4.72 -3.14
C SER A 87 12.05 -3.65 -2.81
N PHE A 88 11.63 -2.39 -2.70
CA PHE A 88 12.54 -1.26 -2.50
C PHE A 88 12.38 -0.64 -1.12
N ASP A 89 13.51 -0.29 -0.52
CA ASP A 89 13.57 0.67 0.59
C ASP A 89 14.20 1.98 0.11
N ARG A 90 13.49 3.10 0.33
CA ARG A 90 13.89 4.43 -0.15
C ARG A 90 15.30 4.78 0.31
N GLU A 91 15.54 4.65 1.61
CA GLU A 91 16.78 5.13 2.23
C GLU A 91 17.95 4.21 1.93
N SER A 92 17.73 2.90 1.95
CA SER A 92 18.77 1.92 1.65
C SER A 92 19.19 1.96 0.19
N PHE A 93 18.25 2.08 -0.74
CA PHE A 93 18.58 2.23 -2.17
C PHE A 93 19.32 3.55 -2.43
N ARG A 94 18.87 4.66 -1.85
CA ARG A 94 19.55 5.96 -1.91
C ARG A 94 20.98 5.88 -1.36
N LYS A 95 21.16 5.27 -0.19
CA LYS A 95 22.47 5.09 0.45
C LYS A 95 23.40 4.24 -0.41
N GLU A 96 22.92 3.11 -0.93
CA GLU A 96 23.72 2.23 -1.78
C GLU A 96 24.16 2.91 -3.09
N ILE A 97 23.33 3.78 -3.67
CA ILE A 97 23.74 4.59 -4.84
C ILE A 97 24.81 5.61 -4.44
N PHE A 98 24.63 6.30 -3.31
CA PHE A 98 25.61 7.26 -2.82
C PHE A 98 26.95 6.59 -2.53
N ASP A 99 26.98 5.47 -1.83
CA ASP A 99 28.20 4.74 -1.48
C ASP A 99 28.97 4.28 -2.73
N ARG A 100 28.27 4.04 -3.85
CA ARG A 100 28.88 3.61 -5.13
C ARG A 100 29.34 4.76 -6.02
N THR A 101 28.65 5.90 -5.96
CA THR A 101 28.83 6.98 -6.94
C THR A 101 29.30 8.30 -6.35
N GLY A 102 29.18 8.48 -5.03
CA GLY A 102 29.39 9.74 -4.31
C GLY A 102 28.30 10.78 -4.55
N LYS A 103 27.15 10.42 -5.16
CA LYS A 103 26.14 11.38 -5.61
C LYS A 103 24.80 11.18 -4.93
N ASN A 104 24.18 12.29 -4.55
CA ASN A 104 22.85 12.30 -3.95
C ASN A 104 21.78 12.16 -5.03
N VAL A 105 20.72 11.40 -4.70
CA VAL A 105 19.52 11.24 -5.51
C VAL A 105 18.29 11.31 -4.61
N ASP A 106 17.19 11.81 -5.18
CA ASP A 106 15.87 11.73 -4.56
C ASP A 106 15.22 10.41 -5.01
N VAL A 107 14.90 9.52 -4.06
CA VAL A 107 14.18 8.27 -4.36
C VAL A 107 12.75 8.42 -3.86
N GLU A 108 11.76 8.25 -4.74
CA GLU A 108 10.36 8.47 -4.42
C GLU A 108 9.47 7.34 -4.93
N PHE A 109 8.36 7.11 -4.23
CA PHE A 109 7.37 6.13 -4.63
C PHE A 109 6.15 6.80 -5.24
N LEU A 110 5.61 6.17 -6.27
CA LEU A 110 4.25 6.40 -6.72
C LEU A 110 3.63 5.04 -7.04
N SER A 111 3.19 4.35 -5.98
CA SER A 111 2.69 2.98 -6.04
C SER A 111 1.44 2.79 -5.19
N TYR A 112 0.63 1.79 -5.49
CA TYR A 112 -0.44 1.32 -4.59
C TYR A 112 -0.63 -0.19 -4.76
N ALA A 113 -1.31 -0.82 -3.80
CA ALA A 113 -1.60 -2.25 -3.86
C ALA A 113 -2.34 -2.60 -5.17
N GLY A 114 -1.71 -3.41 -6.02
CA GLY A 114 -2.30 -3.85 -7.28
C GLY A 114 -2.22 -2.87 -8.45
N MET A 115 -1.36 -1.85 -8.42
CA MET A 115 -1.14 -0.96 -9.58
C MET A 115 -0.59 -1.74 -10.78
N THR A 116 -1.42 -1.91 -11.81
CA THR A 116 -1.06 -2.66 -13.02
C THR A 116 -0.39 -1.77 -14.08
N PRO A 117 0.17 -2.34 -15.16
CA PRO A 117 0.62 -1.55 -16.31
C PRO A 117 -0.47 -0.68 -16.96
N LEU A 118 -1.74 -1.13 -16.95
CA LEU A 118 -2.88 -0.32 -17.40
C LEU A 118 -3.01 0.93 -16.52
N ASP A 119 -2.89 0.76 -15.21
CA ASP A 119 -2.97 1.87 -14.28
C ASP A 119 -1.79 2.83 -14.42
N ALA A 120 -0.58 2.31 -14.67
CA ALA A 120 0.60 3.12 -14.97
C ALA A 120 0.40 3.96 -16.25
N TRP A 121 -0.20 3.36 -17.29
CA TRP A 121 -0.61 4.09 -18.49
C TRP A 121 -1.63 5.19 -18.18
N LEU A 122 -2.67 4.90 -17.42
CA LEU A 122 -3.69 5.90 -17.05
C LEU A 122 -3.11 7.00 -16.14
N CYS A 123 -2.12 6.67 -15.31
CA CYS A 123 -1.37 7.62 -14.47
C CYS A 123 -0.21 8.34 -15.18
N ARG A 124 0.07 8.06 -16.46
CA ARG A 124 1.29 8.53 -17.17
C ARG A 124 1.54 10.04 -17.07
N LYS A 125 0.48 10.85 -17.12
CA LYS A 125 0.58 12.31 -17.01
C LYS A 125 1.01 12.74 -15.62
N LYS A 126 0.44 12.12 -14.57
CA LYS A 126 0.82 12.34 -13.17
C LYS A 126 2.29 11.98 -12.94
N ILE A 127 2.73 10.84 -13.49
CA ILE A 127 4.14 10.41 -13.43
C ILE A 127 5.06 11.47 -14.05
N ALA A 128 4.74 11.95 -15.25
CA ALA A 128 5.54 12.98 -15.92
C ALA A 128 5.50 14.34 -15.22
N GLU A 129 4.37 14.72 -14.60
CA GLU A 129 4.22 15.96 -13.81
C GLU A 129 5.20 16.02 -12.63
N LEU A 130 5.60 14.87 -12.07
CA LEU A 130 6.59 14.79 -10.98
C LEU A 130 8.05 15.01 -11.44
N GLN A 131 8.25 15.19 -12.74
CA GLN A 131 9.54 15.45 -13.39
C GLN A 131 10.66 14.46 -12.97
N PRO A 132 10.42 13.14 -13.05
CA PRO A 132 11.46 12.16 -12.73
C PRO A 132 12.60 12.24 -13.75
N ASP A 133 13.84 12.07 -13.27
CA ASP A 133 15.00 11.83 -14.15
C ASP A 133 15.11 10.39 -14.60
N PHE A 134 14.41 9.50 -13.89
CA PHE A 134 14.44 8.06 -14.10
C PHE A 134 13.21 7.41 -13.47
N VAL A 135 12.61 6.43 -14.15
CA VAL A 135 11.50 5.63 -13.64
C VAL A 135 11.95 4.17 -13.48
N VAL A 136 11.63 3.56 -12.33
CA VAL A 136 11.83 2.13 -12.08
C VAL A 136 10.47 1.46 -11.98
N PHE A 137 10.27 0.39 -12.74
CA PHE A 137 9.00 -0.33 -12.82
C PHE A 137 9.25 -1.84 -12.62
N PRO A 138 9.24 -2.32 -11.35
CA PRO A 138 9.37 -3.74 -11.06
C PRO A 138 8.05 -4.48 -11.31
N ILE A 139 8.15 -5.66 -11.90
CA ILE A 139 7.01 -6.48 -12.32
C ILE A 139 7.20 -7.92 -11.85
N ASN A 140 6.12 -8.53 -11.37
CA ASN A 140 5.96 -9.98 -11.19
C ASN A 140 4.70 -10.48 -11.93
N PHE A 141 4.46 -11.80 -11.93
CA PHE A 141 3.31 -12.43 -12.59
C PHE A 141 1.94 -11.83 -12.18
N ILE A 142 1.81 -11.42 -10.91
CA ILE A 142 0.57 -10.86 -10.35
C ILE A 142 0.13 -9.58 -11.07
N ASP A 143 1.08 -8.76 -11.53
CA ASP A 143 0.80 -7.44 -12.12
C ASP A 143 0.13 -7.55 -13.50
N TRP A 144 0.26 -8.71 -14.15
CA TRP A 144 -0.41 -9.03 -15.41
C TRP A 144 -1.86 -9.45 -15.23
N ARG A 145 -2.32 -9.71 -14.00
CA ARG A 145 -3.68 -10.14 -13.66
C ARG A 145 -4.22 -11.32 -14.51
N LEU A 146 -3.35 -12.19 -15.03
CA LEU A 146 -3.72 -13.31 -15.92
C LEU A 146 -4.65 -14.34 -15.28
N HIS A 147 -4.67 -14.39 -13.95
CA HIS A 147 -5.62 -15.22 -13.20
C HIS A 147 -7.08 -14.82 -13.45
N ARG A 148 -7.36 -13.56 -13.81
CA ARG A 148 -8.72 -13.04 -14.01
C ARG A 148 -9.46 -13.71 -15.15
N ALA A 149 -8.76 -14.04 -16.24
CA ALA A 149 -9.36 -14.82 -17.33
C ALA A 149 -10.04 -16.10 -16.80
N TYR A 150 -9.33 -16.84 -15.94
CA TYR A 150 -9.81 -18.09 -15.36
C TYR A 150 -10.87 -17.89 -14.28
N SER A 151 -10.79 -16.80 -13.51
CA SER A 151 -11.78 -16.44 -12.49
C SER A 151 -13.11 -16.02 -13.10
N LEU A 152 -13.10 -15.31 -14.23
CA LEU A 152 -14.31 -14.92 -14.96
C LEU A 152 -15.00 -16.13 -15.57
N ASN A 153 -14.23 -17.03 -16.19
CA ASN A 153 -14.73 -18.31 -16.68
C ASN A 153 -13.61 -19.34 -16.68
N PRO A 154 -13.76 -20.48 -15.97
CA PRO A 154 -12.74 -21.54 -15.95
C PRO A 154 -12.38 -22.09 -17.34
N SER A 155 -13.24 -21.95 -18.35
CA SER A 155 -12.96 -22.39 -19.72
C SER A 155 -12.11 -21.41 -20.52
N TYR A 156 -11.99 -20.15 -20.10
CA TYR A 156 -11.19 -19.15 -20.82
C TYR A 156 -9.70 -19.45 -20.74
N LYS A 157 -8.97 -19.04 -21.78
CA LYS A 157 -7.51 -19.06 -21.86
C LYS A 157 -7.01 -17.65 -22.11
N ASN A 158 -5.84 -17.31 -21.57
CA ASN A 158 -5.23 -16.01 -21.82
C ASN A 158 -4.84 -15.87 -23.31
N GLU A 159 -4.47 -16.97 -23.98
CA GLU A 159 -4.10 -16.94 -25.40
C GLU A 159 -5.28 -16.68 -26.37
N THR A 160 -6.55 -16.82 -25.92
CA THR A 160 -7.74 -16.71 -26.78
C THR A 160 -8.84 -15.79 -26.24
N ILE A 161 -8.72 -15.26 -25.03
CA ILE A 161 -9.75 -14.41 -24.43
C ILE A 161 -9.90 -13.09 -25.21
N ALA A 162 -11.14 -12.62 -25.34
CA ALA A 162 -11.40 -11.32 -25.96
C ALA A 162 -10.79 -10.19 -25.12
N PRO A 163 -9.97 -9.30 -25.71
CA PRO A 163 -9.33 -8.20 -24.98
C PRO A 163 -10.33 -7.31 -24.23
N GLU A 164 -11.51 -7.09 -24.79
CA GLU A 164 -12.57 -6.27 -24.22
C GLU A 164 -13.10 -6.86 -22.91
N THR A 165 -13.16 -8.19 -22.80
CA THR A 165 -13.60 -8.87 -21.56
C THR A 165 -12.65 -8.56 -20.41
N LEU A 166 -11.34 -8.66 -20.65
CA LEU A 166 -10.33 -8.34 -19.64
C LEU A 166 -10.30 -6.84 -19.32
N LEU A 167 -10.47 -5.98 -20.32
CA LEU A 167 -10.51 -4.53 -20.12
C LEU A 167 -11.67 -4.13 -19.22
N LEU A 168 -12.88 -4.64 -19.48
CA LEU A 168 -14.06 -4.31 -18.70
C LEU A 168 -13.98 -4.83 -17.25
N ASP A 169 -13.34 -5.98 -17.02
CA ASP A 169 -13.02 -6.48 -15.67
C ASP A 169 -12.00 -5.57 -14.96
N ALA A 170 -10.98 -5.10 -15.69
CA ALA A 170 -9.95 -4.20 -15.15
C ALA A 170 -10.46 -2.78 -14.85
N LEU A 171 -11.65 -2.41 -15.33
CA LEU A 171 -12.29 -1.10 -15.14
C LEU A 171 -13.57 -1.17 -14.31
N ASP A 172 -13.91 -2.32 -13.76
CA ASP A 172 -15.10 -2.48 -12.92
C ASP A 172 -14.86 -1.86 -11.52
N PHE A 173 -15.79 -1.06 -11.00
CA PHE A 173 -15.59 -0.39 -9.71
C PHE A 173 -15.58 -1.33 -8.50
N PHE A 174 -16.16 -2.51 -8.62
CA PHE A 174 -16.13 -3.50 -7.54
C PHE A 174 -14.74 -4.13 -7.45
N GLU A 175 -14.16 -4.50 -8.59
CA GLU A 175 -12.87 -5.19 -8.67
C GLU A 175 -11.67 -4.23 -8.74
N ALA A 176 -11.84 -3.06 -9.36
CA ALA A 176 -10.80 -2.10 -9.69
C ALA A 176 -11.23 -0.65 -9.41
N PRO A 177 -11.59 -0.30 -8.15
CA PRO A 177 -12.06 1.05 -7.80
C PRO A 177 -11.03 2.17 -8.04
N GLN A 178 -9.75 1.85 -8.23
CA GLN A 178 -8.68 2.81 -8.51
C GLN A 178 -8.97 3.72 -9.71
N SER A 179 -9.67 3.21 -10.74
CA SER A 179 -9.99 3.98 -11.93
C SER A 179 -10.90 5.17 -11.62
N ARG A 180 -11.83 4.98 -10.67
CA ARG A 180 -12.67 6.03 -10.14
C ARG A 180 -11.89 7.04 -9.30
N PHE A 181 -11.02 6.54 -8.42
CA PHE A 181 -10.36 7.34 -7.40
C PHE A 181 -9.14 8.11 -7.89
N ILE A 182 -8.39 7.58 -8.85
CA ILE A 182 -7.07 8.11 -9.21
C ILE A 182 -7.08 8.76 -10.60
N PHE A 183 -7.68 8.10 -11.59
CA PHE A 183 -7.61 8.51 -13.00
C PHE A 183 -8.97 8.44 -13.73
N PRO A 184 -10.05 9.07 -13.19
CA PRO A 184 -11.37 8.93 -13.76
C PRO A 184 -11.53 9.61 -15.13
N LEU A 185 -10.91 10.78 -15.33
CA LEU A 185 -10.97 11.46 -16.62
C LEU A 185 -10.19 10.70 -17.68
N GLU A 186 -8.99 10.24 -17.32
CA GLU A 186 -8.14 9.47 -18.22
C GLU A 186 -8.83 8.17 -18.66
N THR A 187 -9.53 7.50 -17.75
CA THR A 187 -10.33 6.30 -18.07
C THR A 187 -11.48 6.63 -19.02
N ALA A 188 -12.25 7.69 -18.73
CA ALA A 188 -13.39 8.09 -19.55
C ALA A 188 -12.99 8.44 -20.99
N LEU A 189 -11.85 9.12 -21.15
CA LEU A 189 -11.37 9.54 -22.46
C LEU A 189 -10.73 8.40 -23.24
N GLU A 190 -9.96 7.54 -22.57
CA GLU A 190 -9.26 6.43 -23.24
C GLU A 190 -10.23 5.33 -23.68
N PHE A 191 -11.30 5.07 -22.92
CA PHE A 191 -12.18 3.91 -23.10
C PHE A 191 -13.65 4.26 -23.33
N PHE A 192 -13.93 5.44 -23.88
CA PHE A 192 -15.30 5.90 -24.14
C PHE A 192 -16.11 4.88 -24.94
N SER A 193 -15.51 4.33 -26.02
CA SER A 193 -16.14 3.36 -26.91
C SER A 193 -16.50 2.05 -26.23
N GLU A 194 -15.60 1.55 -25.39
CA GLU A 194 -15.70 0.25 -24.73
C GLU A 194 -16.62 0.31 -23.51
N LEU A 195 -16.59 1.41 -22.76
CA LEU A 195 -17.42 1.61 -21.57
C LEU A 195 -18.87 1.96 -21.91
N GLY A 196 -19.09 2.63 -23.04
CA GLY A 196 -20.38 3.22 -23.40
C GLY A 196 -20.73 4.44 -22.55
N PHE A 197 -21.82 5.12 -22.92
CA PHE A 197 -22.19 6.42 -22.34
C PHE A 197 -22.46 6.35 -20.84
N ALA A 198 -23.19 5.33 -20.38
CA ALA A 198 -23.59 5.19 -18.98
C ALA A 198 -22.38 5.11 -18.04
N ARG A 199 -21.48 4.14 -18.25
CA ARG A 199 -20.26 3.98 -17.43
C ARG A 199 -19.33 5.17 -17.57
N THR A 200 -19.16 5.71 -18.77
CA THR A 200 -18.36 6.93 -18.98
C THR A 200 -18.90 8.10 -18.15
N SER A 201 -20.23 8.27 -18.08
CA SER A 201 -20.84 9.35 -17.29
C SER A 201 -20.53 9.24 -15.79
N GLU A 202 -20.37 8.03 -15.26
CA GLU A 202 -19.94 7.81 -13.87
C GLU A 202 -18.50 8.26 -13.63
N TYR A 203 -17.60 7.94 -14.57
CA TYR A 203 -16.22 8.43 -14.55
C TYR A 203 -16.13 9.95 -14.66
N LEU A 204 -16.89 10.57 -15.57
CA LEU A 204 -16.95 12.03 -15.68
C LEU A 204 -17.53 12.66 -14.42
N SER A 205 -18.52 12.04 -13.80
CA SER A 205 -19.07 12.48 -12.51
C SER A 205 -18.02 12.41 -11.39
N ALA A 206 -17.22 11.33 -11.33
CA ALA A 206 -16.08 11.24 -10.41
C ALA A 206 -14.99 12.28 -10.72
N TYR A 207 -14.77 12.61 -11.99
CA TYR A 207 -13.85 13.66 -12.35
C TYR A 207 -14.36 15.06 -11.94
N LEU A 208 -15.66 15.34 -12.07
CA LEU A 208 -16.26 16.66 -11.81
C LEU A 208 -16.57 16.90 -10.32
N PHE A 209 -17.08 15.90 -9.61
CA PHE A 209 -17.54 16.04 -8.22
C PHE A 209 -16.61 15.31 -7.23
N GLY A 210 -15.85 16.09 -6.46
CA GLY A 210 -14.91 15.61 -5.45
C GLY A 210 -15.59 14.82 -4.34
N PHE A 211 -16.80 15.18 -3.91
CA PHE A 211 -17.59 14.43 -2.95
C PHE A 211 -17.88 13.02 -3.46
N TYR A 212 -18.37 12.90 -4.69
CA TYR A 212 -18.66 11.59 -5.29
C TYR A 212 -17.38 10.74 -5.36
N ARG A 213 -16.25 11.36 -5.72
CA ARG A 213 -14.95 10.68 -5.82
C ARG A 213 -14.34 10.32 -4.48
N TYR A 214 -14.36 11.20 -3.47
CA TYR A 214 -13.49 11.10 -2.29
C TYR A 214 -14.21 10.99 -0.94
N LYS A 215 -15.56 11.00 -0.88
CA LYS A 215 -16.30 10.93 0.40
C LYS A 215 -15.83 9.79 1.31
N ASP A 216 -15.55 8.60 0.77
CA ASP A 216 -15.19 7.43 1.57
C ASP A 216 -13.76 7.56 2.11
N VAL A 217 -12.86 8.13 1.31
CA VAL A 217 -11.49 8.43 1.69
C VAL A 217 -11.46 9.48 2.80
N PHE A 218 -12.25 10.55 2.64
CA PHE A 218 -12.38 11.63 3.61
C PHE A 218 -12.83 11.13 4.98
N TRP A 219 -13.93 10.38 5.03
CA TRP A 219 -14.48 9.89 6.30
C TRP A 219 -13.57 8.89 7.00
N LYS A 220 -12.93 7.98 6.25
CA LYS A 220 -11.97 7.02 6.83
C LYS A 220 -10.77 7.73 7.46
N ASN A 221 -10.22 8.73 6.79
CA ASN A 221 -9.08 9.49 7.32
C ASN A 221 -9.47 10.29 8.57
N LEU A 222 -10.55 11.06 8.53
CA LEU A 222 -11.02 11.82 9.70
C LEU A 222 -11.27 10.92 10.93
N ARG A 223 -11.87 9.74 10.71
CA ARG A 223 -12.08 8.76 11.77
C ARG A 223 -10.76 8.26 12.36
N SER A 224 -9.78 7.93 11.51
CA SER A 224 -8.45 7.52 11.96
C SER A 224 -7.78 8.58 12.83
N LEU A 225 -7.81 9.85 12.41
CA LEU A 225 -7.23 10.96 13.17
C LEU A 225 -7.91 11.17 14.50
N TYR A 226 -9.24 11.09 14.52
CA TYR A 226 -10.01 11.19 15.75
C TYR A 226 -9.63 10.06 16.71
N ASP A 227 -9.58 8.83 16.21
CA ASP A 227 -9.27 7.65 17.02
C ASP A 227 -7.84 7.67 17.57
N HIS A 228 -6.86 8.18 16.82
CA HIS A 228 -5.48 8.32 17.28
C HIS A 228 -5.30 9.41 18.34
N ARG A 229 -6.01 10.53 18.20
CA ARG A 229 -5.82 11.72 19.04
C ARG A 229 -6.69 11.72 20.30
N TYR A 230 -7.93 11.28 20.16
CA TYR A 230 -8.96 11.37 21.20
C TYR A 230 -9.57 10.00 21.56
N GLY A 231 -9.46 9.02 20.67
CA GLY A 231 -9.97 7.67 20.90
C GLY A 231 -9.02 6.79 21.72
N ARG A 232 -9.42 5.52 21.87
CA ARG A 232 -8.60 4.49 22.54
C ARG A 232 -7.45 4.00 21.67
N ASN A 233 -7.46 4.32 20.37
CA ASN A 233 -6.44 3.91 19.42
C ASN A 233 -6.24 2.37 19.35
N THR A 234 -7.34 1.65 19.47
CA THR A 234 -7.42 0.18 19.53
C THR A 234 -7.91 -0.43 18.23
N SER A 235 -7.83 0.31 17.12
CA SER A 235 -8.27 -0.18 15.82
C SER A 235 -7.45 -1.40 15.38
N TYR A 236 -8.08 -2.30 14.62
CA TYR A 236 -7.37 -3.43 14.03
C TYR A 236 -6.48 -3.05 12.83
N HIS A 237 -6.43 -1.77 12.45
CA HIS A 237 -5.51 -1.28 11.42
C HIS A 237 -4.03 -1.46 11.79
N GLY A 238 -3.15 -1.35 10.79
CA GLY A 238 -1.72 -1.60 10.93
C GLY A 238 -1.08 -0.76 12.04
N TYR A 239 -0.16 -1.38 12.78
CA TYR A 239 0.64 -0.74 13.81
C TYR A 239 1.49 0.39 13.23
N ASN A 240 1.38 1.56 13.84
CA ASN A 240 2.08 2.79 13.47
C ASN A 240 2.70 3.47 14.72
N GLY A 241 3.05 2.67 15.74
CA GLY A 241 3.75 3.10 16.93
C GLY A 241 5.25 3.16 16.70
N VAL A 242 6.01 3.32 17.78
CA VAL A 242 7.48 3.22 17.70
C VAL A 242 7.90 1.79 17.38
N GLN A 243 9.02 1.65 16.69
CA GLN A 243 9.62 0.34 16.51
C GLN A 243 10.06 -0.24 17.86
N ILE A 244 9.52 -1.41 18.21
CA ILE A 244 9.95 -2.15 19.40
C ILE A 244 11.28 -2.85 19.09
N PRO A 245 12.28 -2.82 19.99
CA PRO A 245 13.57 -3.48 19.76
C PRO A 245 13.44 -4.96 19.42
N GLU A 246 12.61 -5.68 20.16
CA GLU A 246 12.27 -7.10 19.96
C GLU A 246 11.31 -7.35 18.78
N ARG A 247 10.91 -6.27 18.09
CA ARG A 247 9.93 -6.22 17.01
C ARG A 247 8.51 -6.54 17.45
N VAL A 248 7.58 -6.18 16.57
CA VAL A 248 6.16 -6.49 16.65
C VAL A 248 5.67 -6.95 15.29
N THR A 249 4.52 -7.62 15.23
CA THR A 249 3.82 -7.88 13.97
C THR A 249 3.28 -6.60 13.35
N SER A 250 2.86 -6.65 12.10
CA SER A 250 2.15 -5.56 11.41
C SER A 250 0.88 -5.10 12.13
N LEU A 251 0.29 -5.93 13.00
CA LEU A 251 -0.87 -5.60 13.83
C LEU A 251 -0.49 -5.13 15.25
N GLY A 252 0.79 -5.14 15.63
CA GLY A 252 1.27 -4.69 16.94
C GLY A 252 1.31 -5.77 18.01
N TRP A 253 1.27 -7.06 17.63
CA TRP A 253 1.48 -8.17 18.56
C TRP A 253 2.96 -8.25 18.96
N THR A 254 3.21 -8.34 20.26
CA THR A 254 4.55 -8.52 20.85
C THR A 254 4.95 -10.01 20.90
N GLY A 255 6.20 -10.31 21.26
CA GLY A 255 6.60 -11.64 21.72
C GLY A 255 6.40 -11.82 23.24
N LYS A 256 7.13 -12.76 23.84
CA LYS A 256 7.16 -12.93 25.32
C LYS A 256 7.81 -11.74 26.05
N LYS A 257 8.67 -11.00 25.35
CA LYS A 257 9.37 -9.83 25.87
C LYS A 257 9.23 -8.67 24.90
N PHE A 258 9.08 -7.47 25.43
CA PHE A 258 9.15 -6.25 24.64
C PHE A 258 9.68 -5.10 25.50
N SER A 259 10.45 -4.21 24.88
CA SER A 259 11.07 -3.08 25.53
C SER A 259 10.64 -1.76 24.89
N PHE A 260 10.51 -0.70 25.69
CA PHE A 260 10.08 0.62 25.21
C PHE A 260 10.53 1.75 26.13
N LEU A 261 10.47 2.98 25.62
CA LEU A 261 10.65 4.20 26.39
C LEU A 261 9.29 4.81 26.74
N LEU A 262 9.17 5.38 27.94
CA LEU A 262 7.96 6.09 28.34
C LEU A 262 7.92 7.48 27.71
N THR A 263 6.79 7.79 27.07
CA THR A 263 6.46 9.15 26.65
C THR A 263 5.76 9.91 27.78
N GLU A 264 5.63 11.23 27.65
CA GLU A 264 4.95 12.04 28.67
C GLU A 264 3.46 11.68 28.78
N LYS A 265 2.80 11.38 27.66
CA LYS A 265 1.41 10.88 27.66
C LYS A 265 1.30 9.54 28.38
N MET A 266 2.24 8.61 28.16
CA MET A 266 2.22 7.30 28.84
C MET A 266 2.45 7.43 30.35
N LYS A 267 3.27 8.38 30.79
CA LYS A 267 3.48 8.66 32.22
C LYS A 267 2.21 9.20 32.89
N LYS A 268 1.51 10.12 32.22
CA LYS A 268 0.31 10.78 32.76
C LYS A 268 -0.93 9.90 32.67
N ASP A 269 -1.19 9.35 31.49
CA ASP A 269 -2.45 8.71 31.15
C ASP A 269 -2.36 7.18 31.17
N GLY A 270 -1.16 6.60 31.25
CA GLY A 270 -0.93 5.18 31.05
C GLY A 270 -0.99 4.76 29.57
N PHE A 271 -1.06 3.45 29.34
CA PHE A 271 -1.19 2.88 27.99
C PHE A 271 -2.06 1.62 28.00
N LEU A 272 -2.56 1.24 26.82
CA LEU A 272 -3.41 0.06 26.65
C LEU A 272 -2.63 -1.11 26.05
N VAL A 273 -2.93 -2.31 26.53
CA VAL A 273 -2.51 -3.59 25.94
C VAL A 273 -3.73 -4.48 25.72
N GLN A 274 -3.80 -5.19 24.59
CA GLN A 274 -4.87 -6.16 24.35
C GLN A 274 -4.44 -7.54 24.85
N ILE A 275 -5.31 -8.15 25.65
CA ILE A 275 -5.20 -9.53 26.10
C ILE A 275 -6.26 -10.35 25.36
N VAL A 276 -5.84 -11.43 24.72
CA VAL A 276 -6.75 -12.34 24.02
C VAL A 276 -7.13 -13.53 24.89
N PRO A 277 -8.28 -14.18 24.67
CA PRO A 277 -8.67 -15.35 25.45
C PRO A 277 -7.62 -16.47 25.43
N GLU A 278 -6.94 -16.67 24.30
CA GLU A 278 -5.98 -17.75 24.07
C GLU A 278 -4.77 -17.68 25.01
N ILE A 279 -4.29 -16.48 25.34
CA ILE A 279 -3.14 -16.30 26.24
C ILE A 279 -3.49 -16.62 27.71
N LEU A 280 -4.80 -16.68 28.03
CA LEU A 280 -5.33 -16.97 29.36
C LEU A 280 -5.68 -18.45 29.56
N SER A 281 -5.52 -19.28 28.52
CA SER A 281 -5.86 -20.72 28.54
C SER A 281 -5.11 -21.51 29.62
N SER A 282 -3.89 -21.08 29.96
CA SER A 282 -3.06 -21.67 31.02
C SER A 282 -3.21 -20.98 32.39
N GLY A 283 -4.20 -20.09 32.55
CA GLY A 283 -4.41 -19.28 33.76
C GLY A 283 -4.11 -17.79 33.56
N PRO A 284 -4.17 -16.98 34.64
CA PRO A 284 -3.98 -15.54 34.55
C PRO A 284 -2.64 -15.12 33.93
N LEU A 285 -2.68 -14.17 33.00
CA LEU A 285 -1.48 -13.57 32.41
C LEU A 285 -0.85 -12.61 33.40
N LYS A 286 0.42 -12.83 33.74
CA LYS A 286 1.24 -11.86 34.47
C LYS A 286 2.14 -11.10 33.50
N ILE A 287 2.14 -9.77 33.60
CA ILE A 287 3.07 -8.90 32.87
C ILE A 287 3.96 -8.22 33.89
N THR A 288 5.26 -8.51 33.85
CA THR A 288 6.25 -7.94 34.76
C THR A 288 7.06 -6.87 34.02
N PHE A 289 6.91 -5.63 34.46
CA PHE A 289 7.68 -4.50 33.98
C PHE A 289 8.90 -4.30 34.86
N GLN A 290 10.06 -4.14 34.24
CA GLN A 290 11.32 -3.90 34.91
C GLN A 290 12.01 -2.66 34.33
N LYS A 291 12.49 -1.80 35.23
CA LYS A 291 13.36 -0.67 34.90
C LYS A 291 14.49 -0.62 35.94
N LYS A 292 15.70 -1.06 35.55
CA LYS A 292 16.83 -1.25 36.48
C LYS A 292 16.42 -2.17 37.65
N ASN A 293 16.40 -1.64 38.88
CA ASN A 293 16.06 -2.37 40.11
C ASN A 293 14.57 -2.23 40.49
N THR A 294 13.79 -1.48 39.72
CA THR A 294 12.35 -1.33 39.93
C THR A 294 11.60 -2.40 39.16
N ILE A 295 10.69 -3.10 39.84
CA ILE A 295 9.84 -4.14 39.25
C ILE A 295 8.38 -3.85 39.63
N GLN A 296 7.48 -4.01 38.67
CA GLN A 296 6.03 -3.95 38.90
C GLN A 296 5.35 -5.03 38.07
N THR A 297 4.45 -5.79 38.69
CA THR A 297 3.75 -6.90 38.03
C THR A 297 2.24 -6.67 38.04
N PHE A 298 1.62 -6.84 36.88
CA PHE A 298 0.17 -6.84 36.73
C PHE A 298 -0.31 -8.26 36.43
N SER A 299 -1.49 -8.62 36.92
CA SER A 299 -2.12 -9.92 36.68
C SER A 299 -3.50 -9.73 36.08
N PHE A 300 -3.79 -10.44 34.99
CA PHE A 300 -5.04 -10.33 34.24
C PHE A 300 -5.68 -11.70 34.04
N SER A 301 -6.96 -11.81 34.40
CA SER A 301 -7.76 -13.04 34.26
C SER A 301 -8.84 -12.93 33.18
N GLU A 302 -8.97 -11.78 32.53
CA GLU A 302 -10.02 -11.51 31.54
C GLU A 302 -9.43 -10.91 30.26
N PRO A 303 -9.99 -11.24 29.09
CA PRO A 303 -9.56 -10.68 27.82
C PRO A 303 -9.97 -9.20 27.66
N GLY A 304 -9.53 -8.60 26.55
CA GLY A 304 -9.83 -7.23 26.15
C GLY A 304 -8.67 -6.26 26.36
N TRP A 305 -8.95 -4.99 26.08
CA TRP A 305 -7.98 -3.91 26.28
C TRP A 305 -7.86 -3.55 27.75
N LYS A 306 -6.66 -3.70 28.32
CA LYS A 306 -6.35 -3.41 29.71
C LYS A 306 -5.41 -2.21 29.80
N LYS A 307 -5.71 -1.30 30.73
CA LYS A 307 -4.93 -0.09 30.98
C LYS A 307 -3.81 -0.41 31.98
N ILE A 308 -2.58 -0.03 31.62
CA ILE A 308 -1.39 -0.11 32.48
C ILE A 308 -1.03 1.30 32.95
N LEU A 309 -0.84 1.44 34.25
CA LEU A 309 -0.37 2.65 34.92
C LEU A 309 0.85 2.28 35.77
N LEU A 310 2.03 2.70 35.32
CA LEU A 310 3.27 2.41 36.03
C LEU A 310 3.43 3.36 37.23
N GLU A 311 4.00 2.84 38.31
CA GLU A 311 4.20 3.61 39.54
C GLU A 311 5.32 4.66 39.41
N GLU A 312 5.29 5.68 40.28
CA GLU A 312 6.27 6.78 40.36
C GLU A 312 7.76 6.40 40.21
N PRO A 313 8.25 5.25 40.74
CA PRO A 313 9.64 4.84 40.54
C PRO A 313 10.02 4.58 39.07
N PHE A 314 9.06 4.31 38.18
CA PHE A 314 9.27 4.21 36.73
C PHE A 314 9.33 5.58 36.05
N LEU A 315 8.65 6.58 36.63
CA LEU A 315 8.47 7.93 36.09
C LEU A 315 9.66 8.85 36.42
N SER A 316 10.20 8.71 37.64
CA SER A 316 11.15 9.65 38.26
C SER A 316 12.64 9.40 37.98
N LYS A 317 13.04 8.20 37.54
CA LYS A 317 14.46 7.84 37.36
C LYS A 317 14.81 7.67 35.89
N ASN A 318 15.75 8.47 35.38
CA ASN A 318 16.33 8.41 34.03
C ASN A 318 15.31 8.18 32.89
N PRO A 319 14.81 9.24 32.24
CA PRO A 319 13.80 9.09 31.18
C PRO A 319 14.31 8.24 30.00
N GLU A 320 15.62 8.17 29.78
CA GLU A 320 16.25 7.43 28.68
C GLU A 320 16.45 5.93 28.93
N SER A 321 16.21 5.43 30.15
CA SER A 321 16.37 3.99 30.42
C SER A 321 15.13 3.22 29.95
N PRO A 322 15.29 2.19 29.10
CA PRO A 322 14.17 1.40 28.60
C PRO A 322 13.50 0.61 29.72
N ILE A 323 12.19 0.42 29.58
CA ILE A 323 11.40 -0.50 30.38
C ILE A 323 11.29 -1.78 29.58
N THR A 324 11.57 -2.91 30.24
CA THR A 324 11.35 -4.23 29.66
C THR A 324 10.12 -4.85 30.30
N ALA A 325 9.20 -5.34 29.48
CA ALA A 325 8.06 -6.12 29.91
C ALA A 325 8.31 -7.60 29.60
N GLU A 326 8.09 -8.48 30.58
CA GLU A 326 8.10 -9.94 30.42
C GLU A 326 6.74 -10.53 30.76
N LEU A 327 6.19 -11.29 29.81
CA LEU A 327 4.92 -11.98 29.94
C LEU A 327 5.12 -13.39 30.52
N SER A 328 4.23 -13.84 31.40
CA SER A 328 4.25 -15.21 31.91
C SER A 328 3.85 -16.26 30.86
N GLY A 329 3.13 -15.85 29.80
CA GLY A 329 2.64 -16.73 28.75
C GLY A 329 2.63 -16.06 27.37
N THR A 330 2.50 -16.89 26.35
CA THR A 330 2.29 -16.51 24.95
C THR A 330 1.21 -17.40 24.35
N TRP A 331 0.61 -16.98 23.26
CA TRP A 331 -0.36 -17.76 22.49
C TRP A 331 0.13 -17.97 21.05
N ILE A 332 -0.54 -18.85 20.30
CA ILE A 332 -0.20 -19.16 18.92
C ILE A 332 -1.48 -19.02 18.07
N PRO A 333 -1.49 -18.17 17.02
CA PRO A 333 -2.68 -17.92 16.19
C PRO A 333 -3.28 -19.17 15.57
N TYR A 334 -2.47 -20.17 15.23
CA TYR A 334 -2.98 -21.41 14.67
C TYR A 334 -3.90 -22.18 15.63
N TYR A 335 -3.73 -22.05 16.94
CA TYR A 335 -4.61 -22.69 17.93
C TYR A 335 -5.76 -21.79 18.42
N ALA A 336 -5.86 -20.57 17.88
CA ALA A 336 -6.92 -19.63 18.21
C ALA A 336 -8.22 -19.91 17.44
N GLU A 337 -9.29 -19.21 17.80
CA GLU A 337 -10.57 -19.23 17.10
C GLU A 337 -11.00 -17.81 16.66
N GLY A 338 -12.01 -17.73 15.78
CA GLY A 338 -12.59 -16.45 15.37
C GLY A 338 -11.59 -15.50 14.70
N GLU A 339 -11.58 -14.25 15.15
CA GLU A 339 -10.75 -13.18 14.56
C GLU A 339 -9.24 -13.32 14.79
N ASN A 340 -8.83 -14.13 15.78
CA ASN A 340 -7.43 -14.35 16.12
C ASN A 340 -6.82 -15.56 15.40
N LYS A 341 -7.66 -16.39 14.75
CA LYS A 341 -7.21 -17.55 13.98
C LYS A 341 -6.38 -17.08 12.79
N ASP A 342 -5.15 -17.57 12.71
CA ASP A 342 -4.31 -17.44 11.51
C ASP A 342 -3.39 -18.65 11.36
N TRP A 343 -2.98 -18.96 10.13
CA TRP A 343 -2.14 -20.11 9.81
C TRP A 343 -0.68 -19.74 9.98
N ASN A 344 -0.27 -19.57 11.23
CA ASN A 344 1.12 -19.39 11.62
C ASN A 344 1.38 -19.92 13.04
N TYR A 345 2.64 -20.31 13.29
CA TYR A 345 3.11 -20.84 14.57
C TYR A 345 3.84 -19.80 15.43
N ASP A 346 3.62 -18.51 15.16
CA ASP A 346 4.30 -17.44 15.88
C ASP A 346 3.83 -17.43 17.33
N ARG A 347 4.79 -17.26 18.26
CA ARG A 347 4.49 -17.12 19.68
C ARG A 347 4.23 -15.66 19.99
N LEU A 348 2.96 -15.30 20.06
CA LEU A 348 2.51 -13.93 20.27
C LEU A 348 2.20 -13.66 21.75
N GLY A 349 2.49 -12.44 22.19
CA GLY A 349 2.16 -11.89 23.49
C GLY A 349 0.92 -11.01 23.44
N VAL A 350 0.98 -9.87 24.13
CA VAL A 350 -0.09 -8.86 24.09
C VAL A 350 0.00 -8.01 22.82
N ARG A 351 -1.11 -7.40 22.44
CA ARG A 351 -1.14 -6.37 21.39
C ARG A 351 -0.91 -4.99 21.99
N LEU A 352 -0.11 -4.16 21.32
CA LEU A 352 0.04 -2.75 21.64
C LEU A 352 -1.01 -1.92 20.89
N GLN A 353 -1.42 -0.79 21.47
CA GLN A 353 -2.24 0.21 20.76
C GLN A 353 -1.53 0.74 19.51
N GLN A 354 -2.29 1.23 18.52
CA GLN A 354 -1.76 1.45 17.17
C GLN A 354 -0.59 2.46 17.11
N THR A 355 -0.61 3.52 17.92
CA THR A 355 0.46 4.55 18.00
C THR A 355 1.26 4.45 19.30
N PHE A 356 1.43 3.24 19.83
CA PHE A 356 2.17 2.99 21.07
C PHE A 356 3.56 3.65 21.06
N GLY A 357 3.97 4.21 22.19
CA GLY A 357 5.28 4.87 22.35
C GLY A 357 5.42 6.22 21.63
N THR A 358 4.32 6.83 21.17
CA THR A 358 4.34 8.16 20.54
C THR A 358 3.36 9.11 21.21
N ASP A 359 3.81 10.34 21.52
CA ASP A 359 2.92 11.42 22.00
C ASP A 359 2.14 12.06 20.84
N VAL A 360 2.81 12.19 19.69
CA VAL A 360 2.21 12.64 18.42
C VAL A 360 2.24 11.46 17.44
N PRO A 361 1.09 11.05 16.87
CA PRO A 361 1.04 9.98 15.88
C PRO A 361 2.00 10.22 14.71
N ARG A 362 2.64 9.15 14.23
CA ARG A 362 3.61 9.20 13.13
C ARG A 362 2.90 9.53 11.83
N ASN A 363 3.47 10.47 11.08
CA ASN A 363 3.00 10.89 9.77
C ASN A 363 3.95 10.45 8.66
N GLY A 364 3.44 10.32 7.43
CA GLY A 364 4.30 10.07 6.26
C GLY A 364 4.83 8.63 6.17
N MET A 365 4.15 7.69 6.81
CA MET A 365 4.59 6.29 6.95
C MET A 365 4.14 5.39 5.79
N GLN A 366 3.41 5.92 4.80
CA GLN A 366 2.81 5.14 3.71
C GLN A 366 3.81 4.41 2.80
N TYR A 367 5.08 4.81 2.73
CA TYR A 367 6.11 4.05 1.99
C TYR A 367 7.35 3.76 2.83
N THR A 368 7.20 3.84 4.15
CA THR A 368 8.26 3.46 5.08
C THR A 368 7.94 2.08 5.62
N ARG A 369 8.74 1.10 5.22
CA ARG A 369 8.62 -0.26 5.73
C ARG A 369 9.57 -0.43 6.92
N GLU A 370 9.05 -1.00 7.99
CA GLU A 370 9.85 -1.38 9.15
C GLU A 370 9.91 -2.90 9.22
N GLU A 371 11.03 -3.43 9.71
CA GLU A 371 11.18 -4.86 9.98
C GLU A 371 10.12 -5.30 11.00
N ARG A 372 9.31 -6.29 10.65
CA ARG A 372 8.29 -6.87 11.54
C ARG A 372 8.66 -8.28 11.95
N PHE A 373 8.03 -8.76 13.02
CA PHE A 373 8.22 -10.13 13.49
C PHE A 373 7.93 -11.18 12.39
N GLU A 374 6.95 -10.88 11.53
CA GLU A 374 6.54 -11.70 10.38
C GLU A 374 7.60 -11.77 9.27
N ASP A 375 8.51 -10.79 9.19
CA ASP A 375 9.63 -10.82 8.24
C ASP A 375 10.75 -11.76 8.70
N LEU A 376 10.89 -11.91 10.02
CA LEU A 376 12.00 -12.64 10.64
C LEU A 376 11.71 -14.14 10.80
N ARG A 377 10.44 -14.56 10.73
CA ARG A 377 10.02 -15.95 10.99
C ARG A 377 10.69 -16.98 10.08
N PHE A 378 11.13 -16.59 8.89
CA PHE A 378 11.74 -17.49 7.91
C PHE A 378 13.26 -17.60 8.09
N LEU A 379 13.86 -16.73 8.90
CA LEU A 379 15.31 -16.74 9.13
C LEU A 379 15.74 -18.04 9.80
N GLY A 380 16.73 -18.69 9.22
CA GLY A 380 17.27 -19.95 9.72
C GLY A 380 16.48 -21.20 9.34
N MET A 381 15.33 -21.08 8.66
CA MET A 381 14.64 -22.24 8.10
C MET A 381 15.46 -22.84 6.95
N SER A 382 15.62 -24.16 6.94
CA SER A 382 16.06 -24.90 5.76
C SER A 382 15.04 -24.80 4.62
N ASP A 383 15.45 -25.11 3.39
CA ASP A 383 14.55 -25.11 2.22
C ASP A 383 13.35 -26.06 2.41
N LEU A 384 13.56 -27.20 3.05
CA LEU A 384 12.50 -28.17 3.35
C LEU A 384 11.50 -27.62 4.38
N GLU A 385 12.01 -27.00 5.45
CA GLU A 385 11.16 -26.39 6.48
C GLU A 385 10.36 -25.22 5.91
N TYR A 386 11.00 -24.33 5.16
CA TYR A 386 10.34 -23.23 4.48
C TYR A 386 9.26 -23.74 3.54
N SER A 387 9.57 -24.72 2.68
CA SER A 387 8.62 -25.27 1.71
C SER A 387 7.38 -25.86 2.39
N LYS A 388 7.56 -26.63 3.47
CA LYS A 388 6.43 -27.16 4.25
C LYS A 388 5.60 -26.04 4.86
N TYR A 389 6.26 -25.07 5.46
CA TYR A 389 5.59 -23.95 6.12
C TYR A 389 4.90 -23.01 5.13
N PHE A 390 5.45 -22.81 3.94
CA PHE A 390 4.85 -22.08 2.83
C PHE A 390 3.53 -22.72 2.38
N ASN A 391 3.51 -24.04 2.17
CA ASN A 391 2.29 -24.77 1.82
C ASN A 391 1.23 -24.63 2.93
N PHE A 392 1.63 -24.88 4.18
CA PHE A 392 0.77 -24.68 5.35
C PHE A 392 0.16 -23.28 5.42
N ARG A 393 0.97 -22.23 5.22
CA ARG A 393 0.51 -20.85 5.34
C ARG A 393 -0.34 -20.38 4.17
N LEU A 394 -0.08 -20.84 2.95
CA LEU A 394 -0.63 -20.20 1.75
C LEU A 394 -1.57 -21.10 0.93
N LEU A 395 -1.52 -22.42 1.14
CA LEU A 395 -2.19 -23.39 0.27
C LEU A 395 -3.10 -24.35 1.05
N ASP A 396 -2.71 -24.76 2.25
CA ASP A 396 -3.48 -25.71 3.06
C ASP A 396 -4.74 -25.07 3.66
N ASP A 397 -5.77 -25.91 3.85
CA ASP A 397 -7.09 -25.57 4.41
C ASP A 397 -7.78 -24.35 3.77
N TYR A 398 -7.45 -24.01 2.53
CA TYR A 398 -7.98 -22.81 1.87
C TYR A 398 -9.51 -22.69 1.83
N PRO A 399 -10.32 -23.78 1.75
CA PRO A 399 -11.78 -23.65 1.80
C PRO A 399 -12.28 -23.08 3.14
N GLN A 400 -11.49 -23.19 4.20
CA GLN A 400 -11.79 -22.71 5.55
C GLN A 400 -11.27 -21.29 5.80
N ARG A 401 -10.62 -20.67 4.81
CA ARG A 401 -9.83 -19.44 4.99
C ARG A 401 -10.36 -18.32 4.10
N PRO A 402 -11.25 -17.45 4.62
CA PRO A 402 -11.70 -16.29 3.88
C PRO A 402 -10.50 -15.40 3.53
N GLY A 403 -10.38 -14.99 2.28
CA GLY A 403 -9.35 -14.04 1.83
C GLY A 403 -8.11 -14.63 1.16
N ILE A 404 -7.82 -15.94 1.27
CA ILE A 404 -6.68 -16.53 0.54
C ILE A 404 -7.05 -17.15 -0.81
N GLY A 405 -8.33 -17.14 -1.19
CA GLY A 405 -8.80 -17.69 -2.45
C GLY A 405 -8.05 -17.13 -3.67
N TYR A 406 -7.60 -15.87 -3.60
CA TYR A 406 -6.80 -15.26 -4.66
C TYR A 406 -5.41 -15.93 -4.82
N LEU A 407 -4.78 -16.37 -3.72
CA LEU A 407 -3.49 -17.08 -3.77
C LEU A 407 -3.63 -18.45 -4.45
N ILE A 408 -4.76 -19.12 -4.25
CA ILE A 408 -5.08 -20.37 -4.95
C ILE A 408 -5.34 -20.11 -6.43
N ALA A 409 -6.11 -19.06 -6.75
CA ALA A 409 -6.35 -18.65 -8.13
C ALA A 409 -5.03 -18.32 -8.85
N LEU A 410 -4.09 -17.66 -8.18
CA LEU A 410 -2.76 -17.36 -8.72
C LEU A 410 -1.91 -18.60 -8.95
N LYS A 411 -1.87 -19.53 -7.99
CA LYS A 411 -1.18 -20.82 -8.17
C LYS A 411 -1.74 -21.56 -9.39
N ASN A 412 -3.06 -21.69 -9.46
CA ASN A 412 -3.73 -22.39 -10.57
C ASN A 412 -3.48 -21.67 -11.91
N ALA A 413 -3.48 -20.33 -11.92
CA ALA A 413 -3.17 -19.55 -13.10
C ALA A 413 -1.74 -19.80 -13.60
N LYS A 414 -0.75 -19.83 -12.71
CA LYS A 414 0.65 -20.13 -13.06
C LYS A 414 0.81 -21.56 -13.58
N LEU A 415 0.15 -22.54 -12.95
CA LEU A 415 0.18 -23.92 -13.43
C LEU A 415 -0.49 -24.10 -14.79
N ARG A 416 -1.50 -23.29 -15.11
CA ARG A 416 -2.20 -23.35 -16.39
C ARG A 416 -1.46 -22.60 -17.50
N ILE A 417 -0.96 -21.39 -17.20
CA ILE A 417 -0.30 -20.53 -18.19
C ILE A 417 0.94 -21.19 -18.80
N ARG A 418 1.59 -22.09 -18.04
CA ARG A 418 2.77 -22.84 -18.50
C ARG A 418 2.49 -23.69 -19.76
N GLU A 419 1.23 -24.06 -20.00
CA GLU A 419 0.78 -24.87 -21.14
C GLU A 419 0.13 -24.02 -22.25
N GLU A 420 0.03 -22.70 -22.08
CA GLU A 420 -0.54 -21.78 -23.05
C GLU A 420 0.56 -21.07 -23.86
N LYS A 421 0.22 -20.57 -25.05
CA LYS A 421 1.11 -19.70 -25.83
C LYS A 421 1.13 -18.31 -25.22
N PHE A 422 2.31 -17.68 -25.25
CA PHE A 422 2.41 -16.27 -24.87
C PHE A 422 1.69 -15.40 -25.90
N VAL A 423 0.74 -14.59 -25.42
CA VAL A 423 0.07 -13.53 -26.18
C VAL A 423 0.07 -12.29 -25.30
N PRO A 424 0.55 -11.13 -25.78
CA PRO A 424 0.59 -9.89 -24.99
C PRO A 424 -0.82 -9.30 -24.86
N VAL A 425 -1.63 -9.88 -23.98
CA VAL A 425 -3.00 -9.43 -23.70
C VAL A 425 -3.03 -8.26 -22.72
N LEU A 426 -3.99 -7.36 -22.90
CA LEU A 426 -4.33 -6.24 -22.03
C LEU A 426 -3.11 -5.52 -21.41
N HIS A 427 -2.70 -5.89 -20.19
CA HIS A 427 -1.67 -5.22 -19.42
C HIS A 427 -0.31 -5.20 -20.13
N PHE A 428 0.03 -6.21 -20.92
CA PHE A 428 1.25 -6.20 -21.73
C PHE A 428 1.26 -5.05 -22.74
N GLN A 429 0.12 -4.81 -23.41
CA GLN A 429 -0.05 -3.72 -24.38
C GLN A 429 0.04 -2.35 -23.69
N TYR A 430 -0.47 -2.23 -22.46
CA TYR A 430 -0.36 -0.98 -21.71
C TYR A 430 1.03 -0.72 -21.16
N LEU A 431 1.82 -1.75 -20.88
CA LEU A 431 3.25 -1.57 -20.59
C LEU A 431 3.97 -0.98 -21.81
N GLU A 432 3.70 -1.51 -23.01
CA GLU A 432 4.25 -0.97 -24.25
C GLU A 432 3.87 0.50 -24.46
N LYS A 433 2.57 0.83 -24.32
CA LYS A 433 2.09 2.23 -24.39
C LYS A 433 2.80 3.12 -23.36
N PHE A 434 2.92 2.66 -22.11
CA PHE A 434 3.58 3.40 -21.05
C PHE A 434 5.07 3.63 -21.32
N ALA A 435 5.80 2.60 -21.75
CA ALA A 435 7.20 2.72 -22.15
C ALA A 435 7.37 3.69 -23.33
N GLY A 436 6.50 3.61 -24.33
CA GLY A 436 6.45 4.54 -25.46
C GLY A 436 6.28 5.99 -25.03
N PHE A 437 5.33 6.26 -24.14
CA PHE A 437 5.11 7.61 -23.60
C PHE A 437 6.32 8.16 -22.84
N LEU A 438 6.98 7.36 -21.98
CA LEU A 438 8.17 7.81 -21.26
C LEU A 438 9.33 8.10 -22.23
N LYS A 439 9.50 7.27 -23.26
CA LYS A 439 10.46 7.51 -24.33
C LYS A 439 10.20 8.82 -25.08
N GLU A 440 8.95 9.11 -25.44
CA GLU A 440 8.56 10.40 -26.05
C GLU A 440 8.88 11.59 -25.14
N LYS A 441 8.68 11.42 -23.83
CA LYS A 441 9.03 12.41 -22.81
C LYS A 441 10.52 12.45 -22.46
N LYS A 442 11.34 11.59 -23.07
CA LYS A 442 12.78 11.44 -22.78
C LYS A 442 13.05 11.13 -21.30
N ILE A 443 12.13 10.42 -20.65
CA ILE A 443 12.26 9.92 -19.28
C ILE A 443 12.76 8.48 -19.40
N PRO A 444 13.97 8.18 -18.94
CA PRO A 444 14.47 6.82 -18.93
C PRO A 444 13.63 5.89 -18.04
N LEU A 445 13.46 4.65 -18.50
CA LEU A 445 12.67 3.63 -17.83
C LEU A 445 13.52 2.37 -17.61
N TRP A 446 13.50 1.85 -16.40
CA TRP A 446 14.02 0.53 -16.06
C TRP A 446 12.88 -0.42 -15.69
N ILE A 447 12.66 -1.41 -16.56
CA ILE A 447 11.72 -2.50 -16.32
C ILE A 447 12.48 -3.64 -15.65
N VAL A 448 11.99 -4.11 -14.50
CA VAL A 448 12.62 -5.20 -13.75
C VAL A 448 11.69 -6.40 -13.76
N ASN A 449 12.11 -7.53 -14.34
CA ASN A 449 11.50 -8.81 -14.00
C ASN A 449 12.00 -9.19 -12.61
N ASN A 450 11.17 -8.85 -11.64
CA ASN A 450 11.53 -8.82 -10.23
C ASN A 450 11.66 -10.25 -9.68
N PRO A 451 12.49 -10.49 -8.65
CA PRO A 451 12.56 -11.79 -7.99
C PRO A 451 11.17 -12.34 -7.67
N GLU A 452 11.00 -13.63 -7.88
CA GLU A 452 9.82 -14.38 -7.47
C GLU A 452 10.25 -15.54 -6.60
N ASN A 453 9.41 -15.95 -5.65
CA ASN A 453 9.71 -17.08 -4.79
C ASN A 453 10.02 -18.32 -5.64
N PRO A 454 11.18 -19.00 -5.46
CA PRO A 454 11.56 -20.17 -6.23
C PRO A 454 10.47 -21.25 -6.33
N ILE A 455 9.71 -21.49 -5.25
CA ILE A 455 8.60 -22.45 -5.26
C ILE A 455 7.54 -22.06 -6.29
N SER A 456 7.20 -20.78 -6.38
CA SER A 456 6.16 -20.27 -7.27
C SER A 456 6.68 -20.14 -8.71
N LEU A 457 7.93 -19.73 -8.87
CA LEU A 457 8.58 -19.64 -10.17
C LEU A 457 8.70 -21.02 -10.82
N ASP A 458 8.99 -22.08 -10.06
CA ASP A 458 9.08 -23.46 -10.57
C ASP A 458 7.78 -23.97 -11.24
N TRP A 459 6.63 -23.37 -10.93
CA TRP A 459 5.35 -23.77 -11.54
C TRP A 459 5.26 -23.45 -13.03
N TYR A 460 6.01 -22.46 -13.52
CA TYR A 460 5.89 -21.96 -14.89
C TYR A 460 7.18 -21.38 -15.49
N GLY A 461 8.22 -21.13 -14.69
CA GLY A 461 9.45 -20.44 -15.10
C GLY A 461 10.30 -21.19 -16.15
N ASN A 462 10.09 -22.50 -16.28
CA ASN A 462 10.73 -23.33 -17.32
C ASN A 462 9.84 -23.55 -18.56
N SER A 463 8.70 -22.85 -18.66
CA SER A 463 7.78 -22.98 -19.80
C SER A 463 8.15 -22.09 -20.99
N ASN A 464 7.68 -22.46 -22.18
CA ASN A 464 7.76 -21.61 -23.37
C ASN A 464 7.08 -20.26 -23.15
N TRP A 465 5.95 -20.26 -22.44
CA TRP A 465 5.25 -19.02 -22.09
C TRP A 465 6.15 -18.03 -21.35
N TYR A 466 6.89 -18.51 -20.35
CA TYR A 466 7.77 -17.63 -19.56
C TYR A 466 8.96 -17.13 -20.38
N HIS A 467 9.53 -17.99 -21.22
CA HIS A 467 10.59 -17.60 -22.15
C HIS A 467 10.14 -16.47 -23.08
N ASP A 468 9.00 -16.66 -23.77
CA ASP A 468 8.43 -15.68 -24.69
C ASP A 468 8.03 -14.38 -23.97
N HIS A 469 7.54 -14.49 -22.73
CA HIS A 469 7.28 -13.34 -21.86
C HIS A 469 8.56 -12.53 -21.58
N LEU A 470 9.69 -13.19 -21.30
CA LEU A 470 10.96 -12.48 -21.09
C LEU A 470 11.46 -11.82 -22.37
N LEU A 471 11.34 -12.50 -23.52
CA LEU A 471 11.67 -11.93 -24.83
C LEU A 471 10.82 -10.68 -25.13
N PHE A 472 9.52 -10.73 -24.80
CA PHE A 472 8.63 -9.57 -24.92
C PHE A 472 9.13 -8.39 -24.07
N LEU A 473 9.48 -8.62 -22.80
CA LEU A 473 10.03 -7.55 -21.95
C LEU A 473 11.38 -7.03 -22.43
N GLU A 474 12.25 -7.92 -22.88
CA GLU A 474 13.56 -7.56 -23.43
C GLU A 474 13.42 -6.71 -24.70
N SER A 475 12.39 -6.97 -25.52
CA SER A 475 12.14 -6.25 -26.78
C SER A 475 11.92 -4.74 -26.61
N PHE A 476 11.55 -4.27 -25.41
CA PHE A 476 11.45 -2.85 -25.10
C PHE A 476 12.81 -2.15 -24.98
N SER A 477 13.89 -2.90 -24.80
CA SER A 477 15.22 -2.35 -24.52
C SER A 477 15.75 -1.48 -25.65
N GLY A 478 16.41 -0.38 -25.27
CA GLY A 478 16.95 0.61 -26.19
C GLY A 478 16.22 1.95 -26.09
N ASN A 479 16.82 2.98 -26.68
CA ASN A 479 16.25 4.34 -26.72
C ASN A 479 15.75 4.89 -25.37
N GLY A 480 16.49 4.63 -24.28
CA GLY A 480 16.16 5.10 -22.93
C GLY A 480 15.35 4.11 -22.08
N VAL A 481 14.96 2.96 -22.62
CA VAL A 481 14.37 1.86 -21.85
C VAL A 481 15.42 0.78 -21.62
N THR A 482 15.44 0.17 -20.44
CA THR A 482 16.31 -0.96 -20.12
C THR A 482 15.53 -2.01 -19.36
N PHE A 483 15.70 -3.26 -19.76
CA PHE A 483 15.18 -4.43 -19.08
C PHE A 483 16.26 -5.10 -18.22
N SER A 484 15.90 -5.63 -17.06
CA SER A 484 16.75 -6.52 -16.28
C SER A 484 15.95 -7.68 -15.73
N ASP A 485 16.44 -8.89 -15.96
CA ASP A 485 15.89 -10.09 -15.36
C ASP A 485 16.63 -10.43 -14.07
N LEU A 486 15.96 -10.24 -12.94
CA LEU A 486 16.49 -10.47 -11.60
C LEU A 486 15.79 -11.62 -10.87
N LYS A 487 15.02 -12.47 -11.58
CA LYS A 487 14.16 -13.50 -10.99
C LYS A 487 14.83 -14.40 -9.93
N ASN A 488 16.12 -14.70 -10.09
CA ASN A 488 16.89 -15.62 -9.25
C ASN A 488 17.77 -14.94 -8.19
N SER A 489 17.54 -13.65 -7.90
CA SER A 489 18.45 -12.87 -7.03
C SER A 489 18.27 -13.13 -5.53
N LEU A 490 17.22 -13.84 -5.13
CA LEU A 490 16.84 -14.08 -3.74
C LEU A 490 16.57 -15.57 -3.49
N SER A 491 16.79 -16.04 -2.26
CA SER A 491 16.41 -17.39 -1.84
C SER A 491 14.94 -17.43 -1.41
N MET A 492 14.36 -18.62 -1.24
CA MET A 492 12.94 -18.75 -0.88
C MET A 492 12.59 -18.10 0.47
N GLN A 493 13.50 -18.13 1.44
CA GLN A 493 13.32 -17.53 2.77
C GLN A 493 13.25 -16.00 2.74
N ASP A 494 13.70 -15.38 1.64
CA ASP A 494 13.61 -13.94 1.46
C ASP A 494 12.21 -13.47 1.07
N PHE A 495 11.23 -14.38 0.89
CA PHE A 495 9.86 -14.07 0.51
C PHE A 495 8.85 -14.42 1.61
N SER A 496 7.88 -13.53 1.82
CA SER A 496 6.72 -13.78 2.67
C SER A 496 5.61 -14.55 1.94
N ASP A 497 5.55 -14.47 0.61
CA ASP A 497 4.61 -15.25 -0.20
C ASP A 497 5.21 -15.57 -1.58
N TYR A 498 4.41 -15.53 -2.64
CA TYR A 498 4.86 -15.79 -4.00
C TYR A 498 5.80 -14.71 -4.52
N HIS A 499 5.64 -13.44 -4.10
CA HIS A 499 6.31 -12.31 -4.72
C HIS A 499 6.66 -11.16 -3.76
N HIS A 500 6.05 -11.09 -2.58
CA HIS A 500 6.42 -10.09 -1.58
C HIS A 500 7.69 -10.52 -0.85
N PHE A 501 8.70 -9.64 -0.83
CA PHE A 501 9.91 -9.89 -0.06
C PHE A 501 9.62 -9.69 1.43
N THR A 502 10.33 -10.44 2.27
CA THR A 502 10.55 -10.10 3.67
C THR A 502 11.41 -8.83 3.77
N PHE A 503 11.43 -8.18 4.94
CA PHE A 503 12.34 -7.05 5.17
C PHE A 503 13.82 -7.41 4.91
N PRO A 504 14.37 -8.54 5.40
CA PRO A 504 15.72 -8.99 5.01
C PRO A 504 15.91 -9.16 3.50
N GLY A 505 14.93 -9.71 2.78
CA GLY A 505 14.97 -9.85 1.32
C GLY A 505 15.04 -8.51 0.59
N MET A 506 14.23 -7.54 1.02
CA MET A 506 14.25 -6.15 0.52
C MET A 506 15.62 -5.47 0.75
N MET A 507 16.20 -5.66 1.92
CA MET A 507 17.52 -5.10 2.25
C MET A 507 18.63 -5.71 1.40
N LYS A 508 18.61 -7.03 1.18
CA LYS A 508 19.54 -7.71 0.24
C LYS A 508 19.42 -7.14 -1.17
N MET A 509 18.19 -6.98 -1.66
CA MET A 509 17.95 -6.46 -3.00
C MET A 509 18.34 -5.00 -3.18
N SER A 510 18.31 -4.17 -2.13
CA SER A 510 18.71 -2.76 -2.23
C SER A 510 20.11 -2.58 -2.84
N SER A 511 21.07 -3.43 -2.46
CA SER A 511 22.43 -3.41 -3.01
C SER A 511 22.49 -3.90 -4.47
N ILE A 512 21.68 -4.92 -4.81
CA ILE A 512 21.59 -5.48 -6.17
C ILE A 512 20.96 -4.46 -7.10
N TYR A 513 19.84 -3.86 -6.71
CA TYR A 513 19.19 -2.82 -7.48
C TYR A 513 20.10 -1.62 -7.68
N ALA A 514 20.81 -1.17 -6.65
CA ALA A 514 21.73 -0.03 -6.77
C ALA A 514 22.85 -0.32 -7.76
N ARG A 515 23.41 -1.53 -7.74
CA ARG A 515 24.42 -1.97 -8.71
C ARG A 515 23.88 -1.93 -10.13
N GLU A 516 22.70 -2.48 -10.38
CA GLU A 516 22.10 -2.47 -11.72
C GLU A 516 21.72 -1.06 -12.16
N PHE A 517 21.10 -0.27 -11.29
CA PHE A 517 20.78 1.13 -11.56
C PHE A 517 22.01 1.94 -11.96
N VAL A 518 23.13 1.81 -11.22
CA VAL A 518 24.37 2.53 -11.53
C VAL A 518 24.87 2.16 -12.93
N LYS A 519 24.95 0.85 -13.25
CA LYS A 519 25.34 0.37 -14.59
C LYS A 519 24.44 0.94 -15.69
N ILE A 520 23.13 0.97 -15.47
CA ILE A 520 22.15 1.49 -16.43
C ILE A 520 22.35 2.99 -16.61
N SER A 521 22.48 3.73 -15.50
CA SER A 521 22.63 5.18 -15.51
C SER A 521 23.88 5.60 -16.29
N GLU A 522 25.01 4.92 -16.09
CA GLU A 522 26.29 5.14 -16.79
C GLU A 522 26.19 4.89 -18.31
N ARG A 523 25.42 3.89 -18.73
CA ARG A 523 25.24 3.56 -20.16
C ARG A 523 24.32 4.54 -20.88
N GLN A 524 23.26 4.98 -20.23
CA GLN A 524 22.22 5.78 -20.88
C GLN A 524 22.58 7.27 -21.02
N ARG A 525 23.62 7.76 -20.34
CA ARG A 525 24.07 9.15 -20.44
C ARG A 525 25.60 9.19 -20.54
N ARG A 526 26.15 9.92 -21.53
CA ARG A 526 27.58 10.33 -21.58
C ARG A 526 28.03 11.20 -20.37
N ASN A 527 27.22 11.30 -19.31
CA ASN A 527 27.53 11.83 -17.98
C ASN A 527 26.25 11.76 -17.12
N PRO A 528 26.03 10.73 -16.29
CA PRO A 528 24.86 10.66 -15.42
C PRO A 528 25.21 11.34 -14.11
N LEU A 529 24.31 12.21 -13.63
CA LEU A 529 24.47 12.99 -12.40
C LEU A 529 25.53 14.10 -12.57
N LYS A 530 25.27 15.07 -13.46
CA LYS A 530 25.89 16.39 -13.35
C LYS A 530 25.21 17.16 -12.20
N PRO A 531 25.98 17.95 -11.42
CA PRO A 531 25.46 18.73 -10.30
C PRO A 531 24.31 19.65 -10.70
#